data_AF-A0A2U0SY86-F1
#
_entry.id   AF-A0A2U0SY86-F1
#
_cell.length_a   1.000
_cell.length_b   1.000
_cell.length_c   1.000
_cell.angle_alpha   90.00
_cell.angle_beta   90.00
_cell.angle_gamma   90.00
#
_symmetry.space_group_name_H-M   'P 1'
#
loop_
_entity.id
_entity.type
_entity.pdbx_description
1 polymer ?
#
loop_
_entity_poly.entity_id
_entity_poly.type
_entity_poly.pdbx_seq_one_letter_code
_entity_poly.pdbx_strand_id
1 'polypeptide(L)'
;MMNKQDYLDSLRRALAGLPPDLVAKTLDYYEQTFIEGAAAGRSEHEIADDLGEPKKIALTLRSSTHRQAFEQKKTPVNLLRLLVSLVGLAIFNLFMVVPAAVYAALLATLYAVGLSFYLAGIAITASGLSGANELVLDGPLRHVFIHDDDGGEGGERRETRITIGDTGIEIDHVPGPLQREPAESQGPGVSSRMMERAEALAGGGIRISTDMDRDARTTQTIFGVGMLLGGIAIFLLSLVVTRYTLIGIKRYIAMNVSLLKGH
;
A
#
# COMPACT_ATOMS: atom_id res chain seq x y z
N MET A 1 74.35 11.48 -26.25
CA MET A 1 74.53 12.52 -25.22
C MET A 1 73.77 13.74 -25.70
N MET A 2 72.91 14.32 -24.86
CA MET A 2 72.08 15.49 -25.23
C MET A 2 72.77 16.77 -24.77
N ASN A 3 72.76 17.82 -25.60
CA ASN A 3 73.23 19.14 -25.19
C ASN A 3 72.11 19.94 -24.51
N LYS A 4 72.39 21.11 -23.92
CA LYS A 4 71.37 21.93 -23.21
C LYS A 4 70.13 22.18 -24.06
N GLN A 5 70.32 22.58 -25.33
CA GLN A 5 69.22 22.90 -26.24
C GLN A 5 68.34 21.67 -26.53
N ASP A 6 68.94 20.52 -26.80
CA ASP A 6 68.22 19.27 -27.06
C ASP A 6 67.40 18.81 -25.85
N TYR A 7 67.93 19.03 -24.64
CA TYR A 7 67.26 18.70 -23.39
C TYR A 7 66.03 19.58 -23.16
N LEU A 8 66.19 20.91 -23.26
CA LEU A 8 65.10 21.87 -23.06
C LEU A 8 64.00 21.72 -24.11
N ASP A 9 64.35 21.46 -25.38
CA ASP A 9 63.36 21.21 -26.44
C ASP A 9 62.61 19.89 -26.25
N SER A 10 63.27 18.87 -25.70
CA SER A 10 62.64 17.61 -25.36
C SER A 10 61.71 17.74 -24.15
N LEU A 11 62.12 18.53 -23.14
CA LEU A 11 61.30 18.85 -21.98
C LEU A 11 60.07 19.67 -22.36
N ARG A 12 60.22 20.71 -23.18
CA ARG A 12 59.11 21.53 -23.70
C ARG A 12 58.08 20.70 -24.45
N ARG A 13 58.53 19.77 -25.31
CA ARG A 13 57.66 18.84 -26.03
C ARG A 13 56.97 17.86 -25.08
N ALA A 14 57.68 17.35 -24.07
CA ALA A 14 57.10 16.43 -23.08
C ALA A 14 56.06 17.11 -22.19
N LEU A 15 56.24 18.40 -21.88
CA LEU A 15 55.32 19.22 -21.08
C LEU A 15 54.12 19.76 -21.88
N ALA A 16 54.04 19.50 -23.19
CA ALA A 16 52.94 19.96 -24.03
C ALA A 16 51.59 19.41 -23.53
N GLY A 17 50.62 20.30 -23.30
CA GLY A 17 49.30 19.97 -22.76
C GLY A 17 49.12 20.22 -21.25
N LEU A 18 50.16 20.66 -20.55
CA LEU A 18 50.07 21.20 -19.18
C LEU A 18 49.74 22.71 -19.18
N PRO A 19 49.29 23.27 -18.04
CA PRO A 19 49.01 24.71 -17.93
C PRO A 19 50.23 25.56 -18.32
N PRO A 20 50.06 26.62 -19.13
CA PRO A 20 51.17 27.39 -19.71
C PRO A 20 52.10 27.99 -18.66
N ASP A 21 51.55 28.45 -17.53
CA ASP A 21 52.33 29.02 -16.41
C ASP A 21 53.25 27.98 -15.75
N LEU A 22 52.78 26.73 -15.64
CA LEU A 22 53.56 25.63 -15.06
C LEU A 22 54.68 25.22 -16.02
N VAL A 23 54.42 25.23 -17.33
CA VAL A 23 55.41 24.91 -18.35
C VAL A 23 56.54 25.95 -18.35
N ALA A 24 56.20 27.24 -18.35
CA ALA A 24 57.17 28.33 -18.30
C ALA A 24 58.06 28.24 -17.04
N LYS A 25 57.44 28.15 -15.86
CA LYS A 25 58.17 28.04 -14.58
C LYS A 25 59.10 26.82 -14.52
N THR A 26 58.67 25.71 -15.11
CA THR A 26 59.47 24.48 -15.13
C THR A 26 60.67 24.64 -16.07
N LEU A 27 60.47 25.18 -17.26
CA LEU A 27 61.55 25.44 -18.22
C LEU A 27 62.59 26.41 -17.65
N ASP A 28 62.16 27.49 -17.01
CA ASP A 28 63.05 28.47 -16.39
C ASP A 28 63.94 27.84 -15.32
N TYR A 29 63.38 26.96 -14.47
CA TYR A 29 64.13 26.26 -13.43
C TYR A 29 65.25 25.37 -14.00
N TYR A 30 64.92 24.56 -15.02
CA TYR A 30 65.92 23.69 -15.64
C TYR A 30 66.94 24.50 -16.44
N GLU A 31 66.53 25.58 -17.12
CA GLU A 31 67.46 26.48 -17.79
C GLU A 31 68.46 27.10 -16.80
N GLN A 32 67.99 27.57 -15.66
CA GLN A 32 68.85 28.13 -14.60
C GLN A 32 69.82 27.06 -14.06
N THR A 33 69.37 25.83 -13.90
CA THR A 33 70.21 24.71 -13.45
C THR A 33 71.36 24.42 -14.43
N PHE A 34 71.11 24.49 -15.74
CA PHE A 34 72.17 24.37 -16.74
C PHE A 34 73.15 25.54 -16.71
N ILE A 35 72.67 26.77 -16.45
CA ILE A 35 73.53 27.96 -16.34
C ILE A 35 74.45 27.83 -15.12
N GLU A 36 73.93 27.41 -13.98
CA GLU A 36 74.69 27.22 -12.74
C GLU A 36 75.72 26.08 -12.87
N GLY A 37 75.33 24.96 -13.49
CA GLY A 37 76.25 23.85 -13.75
C GLY A 37 77.38 24.21 -14.71
N ALA A 38 77.07 24.99 -15.75
CA ALA A 38 78.08 25.50 -16.67
C ALA A 38 79.04 26.50 -15.98
N ALA A 39 78.52 27.37 -15.11
CA ALA A 39 79.34 28.28 -14.31
C ALA A 39 80.25 27.54 -13.30
N ALA A 40 79.84 26.36 -12.85
CA ALA A 40 80.64 25.46 -12.02
C ALA A 40 81.66 24.61 -12.80
N GLY A 41 81.77 24.80 -14.13
CA GLY A 41 82.71 24.07 -15.00
C GLY A 41 82.30 22.64 -15.34
N ARG A 42 81.05 22.24 -15.07
CA ARG A 42 80.52 20.93 -15.48
C ARG A 42 80.16 20.96 -16.97
N SER A 43 80.31 19.83 -17.66
CA SER A 43 79.90 19.73 -19.06
C SER A 43 78.37 19.65 -19.19
N GLU A 44 77.81 20.19 -20.27
CA GLU A 44 76.35 20.15 -20.50
C GLU A 44 75.79 18.71 -20.51
N HIS A 45 76.59 17.75 -20.98
CA HIS A 45 76.22 16.34 -20.99
C HIS A 45 76.13 15.74 -19.59
N GLU A 46 77.07 16.08 -18.72
CA GLU A 46 77.06 15.60 -17.33
C GLU A 46 75.85 16.14 -16.56
N ILE A 47 75.48 17.40 -16.82
CA ILE A 47 74.30 18.03 -16.22
C ILE A 47 73.02 17.35 -16.74
N ALA A 48 72.94 17.06 -18.05
CA ALA A 48 71.77 16.39 -18.63
C ALA A 48 71.56 14.97 -18.09
N ASP A 49 72.64 14.21 -17.89
CA ASP A 49 72.57 12.86 -17.33
C ASP A 49 72.13 12.88 -15.85
N ASP A 50 72.58 13.88 -15.08
CA ASP A 50 72.23 14.08 -13.66
C ASP A 50 70.75 14.47 -13.47
N LEU A 51 70.20 15.26 -14.40
CA LEU A 51 68.80 15.70 -14.38
C LEU A 51 67.80 14.61 -14.79
N GLY A 52 68.26 13.57 -15.49
CA GLY A 52 67.45 12.43 -15.89
C GLY A 52 66.57 12.68 -17.12
N GLU A 53 65.56 11.82 -17.35
CA GLU A 53 64.78 11.87 -18.59
C GLU A 53 63.66 12.94 -18.57
N PRO A 54 63.60 13.87 -19.55
CA PRO A 54 62.56 14.90 -19.65
C PRO A 54 61.12 14.35 -19.65
N LYS A 55 60.93 13.16 -20.25
CA LYS A 55 59.62 12.50 -20.32
C LYS A 55 59.11 12.06 -18.95
N LYS A 56 59.99 11.63 -18.04
CA LYS A 56 59.62 11.21 -16.68
C LYS A 56 59.18 12.42 -15.85
N ILE A 57 59.87 13.55 -16.00
CA ILE A 57 59.51 14.82 -15.35
C ILE A 57 58.12 15.29 -15.78
N ALA A 58 57.82 15.24 -17.08
CA ALA A 58 56.49 15.59 -17.57
C ALA A 58 55.39 14.64 -17.06
N LEU A 59 55.68 13.34 -16.97
CA LEU A 59 54.75 12.34 -16.47
C LEU A 59 54.41 12.55 -14.99
N THR A 60 55.40 12.90 -14.16
CA THR A 60 55.20 13.19 -12.73
C THR A 60 54.43 14.50 -12.52
N LEU A 61 54.70 15.54 -13.31
CA LEU A 61 53.92 16.78 -13.27
C LEU A 61 52.46 16.58 -13.71
N ARG A 62 52.22 15.72 -14.70
CA ARG A 62 50.86 15.45 -15.16
C ARG A 62 50.03 14.69 -14.13
N SER A 63 50.63 13.72 -13.44
CA SER A 63 49.93 12.96 -12.39
C SER A 63 49.62 13.81 -11.15
N SER A 64 50.49 14.75 -10.78
CA SER A 64 50.25 15.66 -9.65
C SER A 64 49.19 16.72 -9.96
N THR A 65 49.20 17.29 -11.16
CA THR A 65 48.22 18.30 -11.60
C THR A 65 46.80 17.72 -11.67
N HIS A 66 46.65 16.47 -12.15
CA HIS A 66 45.35 15.81 -12.19
C HIS A 66 44.77 15.52 -10.79
N ARG A 67 45.61 15.25 -9.77
CA ARG A 67 45.13 15.09 -8.39
C ARG A 67 44.68 16.40 -7.76
N GLN A 68 45.39 17.50 -7.99
CA GLN A 68 45.00 18.81 -7.47
C GLN A 68 43.70 19.35 -8.09
N ALA A 69 43.44 19.08 -9.37
CA ALA A 69 42.17 19.43 -10.03
C ALA A 69 40.96 18.67 -9.43
N PHE A 70 41.18 17.49 -8.86
CA PHE A 70 40.16 16.70 -8.18
C PHE A 70 39.94 17.14 -6.72
N GLU A 71 40.97 17.59 -6.01
CA GLU A 71 40.83 18.08 -4.64
C GLU A 71 40.26 19.50 -4.55
N GLN A 72 40.60 20.39 -5.49
CA GLN A 72 40.10 21.78 -5.48
C GLN A 72 38.58 21.91 -5.70
N LYS A 73 37.89 20.86 -6.18
CA LYS A 73 36.43 20.86 -6.38
C LYS A 73 35.61 20.41 -5.16
N LYS A 74 36.24 20.03 -4.05
CA LYS A 74 35.56 19.76 -2.78
C LYS A 74 35.59 20.97 -1.85
N THR A 75 35.08 22.12 -2.29
CA THR A 75 34.79 23.21 -1.36
C THR A 75 33.61 22.80 -0.47
N PRO A 76 33.73 22.81 0.87
CA PRO A 76 32.64 22.46 1.79
C PRO A 76 31.39 23.34 1.58
N VAL A 77 31.57 24.53 1.03
CA VAL A 77 30.50 25.44 0.59
C VAL A 77 29.68 24.85 -0.57
N ASN A 78 30.30 24.15 -1.53
CA ASN A 78 29.57 23.45 -2.59
C ASN A 78 28.80 22.24 -2.04
N LEU A 79 29.34 21.56 -1.03
CA LEU A 79 28.64 20.44 -0.38
C LEU A 79 27.43 20.94 0.43
N LEU A 80 27.57 22.05 1.15
CA LEU A 80 26.46 22.68 1.87
C LEU A 80 25.39 23.19 0.90
N ARG A 81 25.79 23.81 -0.21
CA ARG A 81 24.87 24.23 -1.28
C ARG A 81 24.15 23.05 -1.91
N LEU A 82 24.84 21.93 -2.14
CA LEU A 82 24.24 20.69 -2.62
C LEU A 82 23.20 20.15 -1.62
N LEU A 83 23.54 20.08 -0.33
CA LEU A 83 22.62 19.62 0.72
C LEU A 83 21.40 20.51 0.83
N VAL A 84 21.56 21.83 0.83
CA VAL A 84 20.44 22.78 0.84
C VAL A 84 19.57 22.62 -0.41
N SER A 85 20.16 22.42 -1.58
CA SER A 85 19.39 22.17 -2.81
C SER A 85 18.64 20.83 -2.77
N LEU A 86 19.22 19.80 -2.15
CA LEU A 86 18.59 18.49 -2.00
C LEU A 86 17.40 18.57 -1.04
N VAL A 87 17.58 19.23 0.12
CA VAL A 87 16.50 19.46 1.08
C VAL A 87 15.41 20.34 0.48
N GLY A 88 15.78 21.40 -0.24
CA GLY A 88 14.84 22.27 -0.96
C GLY A 88 14.04 21.50 -2.01
N LEU A 89 14.69 20.64 -2.79
CA LEU A 89 14.01 19.78 -3.77
C LEU A 89 13.08 18.77 -3.09
N ALA A 90 13.49 18.20 -1.96
CA ALA A 90 12.66 17.26 -1.20
C ALA A 90 11.41 17.95 -0.63
N ILE A 91 11.55 19.13 -0.04
CA ILE A 91 10.42 19.94 0.48
C ILE A 91 9.51 20.35 -0.67
N PHE A 92 10.08 20.80 -1.80
CA PHE A 92 9.31 21.15 -2.99
C PHE A 92 8.53 19.95 -3.55
N ASN A 93 9.14 18.78 -3.60
CA ASN A 93 8.48 17.55 -4.02
C ASN A 93 7.34 17.18 -3.05
N LEU A 94 7.57 17.30 -1.74
CA LEU A 94 6.54 17.04 -0.74
C LEU A 94 5.34 17.99 -0.91
N PHE A 95 5.58 19.26 -1.20
CA PHE A 95 4.52 20.23 -1.45
C PHE A 95 3.67 19.88 -2.69
N MET A 96 4.25 19.21 -3.69
CA MET A 96 3.52 18.68 -4.84
C MET A 96 2.78 17.37 -4.53
N VAL A 97 3.39 16.46 -3.77
CA VAL A 97 2.83 15.13 -3.50
C VAL A 97 1.72 15.17 -2.45
N VAL A 98 1.83 16.00 -1.41
CA VAL A 98 0.85 16.05 -0.31
C VAL A 98 -0.56 16.37 -0.81
N PRO A 99 -0.81 17.42 -1.61
CA PRO A 99 -2.15 17.69 -2.15
C PRO A 99 -2.68 16.54 -3.01
N ALA A 100 -1.82 15.91 -3.83
CA ALA A 100 -2.20 14.78 -4.66
C ALA A 100 -2.59 13.56 -3.80
N ALA A 101 -1.85 13.29 -2.73
CA ALA A 101 -2.14 12.21 -1.80
C ALA A 101 -3.44 12.46 -1.02
N VAL A 102 -3.67 13.69 -0.55
CA VAL A 102 -4.93 14.09 0.11
C VAL A 102 -6.11 13.90 -0.84
N TYR A 103 -5.98 14.36 -2.09
CA TYR A 103 -7.01 14.17 -3.10
C TYR A 103 -7.30 12.69 -3.37
N ALA A 104 -6.25 11.88 -3.53
CA ALA A 104 -6.39 10.43 -3.75
C ALA A 104 -7.07 9.74 -2.54
N ALA A 105 -6.72 10.15 -1.32
CA ALA A 105 -7.35 9.64 -0.10
C ALA A 105 -8.85 10.01 -0.04
N LEU A 106 -9.21 11.25 -0.33
CA LEU A 106 -10.61 11.69 -0.39
C LEU A 106 -11.42 10.90 -1.42
N LEU A 107 -10.83 10.68 -2.60
CA LEU A 107 -11.46 9.89 -3.66
C LEU A 107 -11.64 8.43 -3.22
N ALA A 108 -10.63 7.84 -2.58
CA ALA A 108 -10.71 6.49 -2.03
C ALA A 108 -11.78 6.35 -0.94
N THR A 109 -11.89 7.34 -0.03
CA THR A 109 -12.97 7.39 0.96
C THR A 109 -14.34 7.46 0.30
N LEU A 110 -14.50 8.26 -0.76
CA LEU A 110 -15.78 8.34 -1.48
C LEU A 110 -16.17 7.00 -2.12
N TYR A 111 -15.20 6.28 -2.71
CA TYR A 111 -15.42 4.93 -3.21
C TYR A 111 -15.78 3.94 -2.09
N ALA A 112 -15.08 4.00 -0.96
CA ALA A 112 -15.35 3.13 0.19
C ALA A 112 -16.76 3.37 0.73
N VAL A 113 -17.17 4.63 0.91
CA VAL A 113 -18.53 4.99 1.34
C VAL A 113 -19.58 4.50 0.34
N GLY A 114 -19.38 4.76 -0.96
CA GLY A 114 -20.31 4.29 -2.00
C GLY A 114 -20.46 2.76 -2.01
N LEU A 115 -19.35 2.03 -1.87
CA LEU A 115 -19.34 0.57 -1.80
C LEU A 115 -20.01 0.05 -0.52
N SER A 116 -19.76 0.66 0.64
CA SER A 116 -20.40 0.30 1.90
C SER A 116 -21.91 0.49 1.83
N PHE A 117 -22.38 1.62 1.29
CA PHE A 117 -23.82 1.87 1.09
C PHE A 117 -24.44 0.88 0.10
N TYR A 118 -23.72 0.54 -0.97
CA TYR A 118 -24.17 -0.46 -1.93
C TYR A 118 -24.34 -1.84 -1.29
N LEU A 119 -23.31 -2.33 -0.57
CA LEU A 119 -23.36 -3.63 0.10
C LEU A 119 -24.40 -3.68 1.22
N ALA A 120 -24.49 -2.62 2.03
CA ALA A 120 -25.51 -2.51 3.08
C ALA A 120 -26.91 -2.46 2.49
N GLY A 121 -27.11 -1.70 1.40
CA GLY A 121 -28.38 -1.66 0.67
C GLY A 121 -28.79 -3.03 0.15
N ILE A 122 -27.86 -3.81 -0.44
CA ILE A 122 -28.13 -5.20 -0.86
C ILE A 122 -28.55 -6.05 0.34
N ALA A 123 -27.79 -6.03 1.43
CA ALA A 123 -28.05 -6.88 2.59
C ALA A 123 -29.42 -6.57 3.24
N ILE A 124 -29.75 -5.28 3.41
CA ILE A 124 -31.02 -4.83 3.99
C ILE A 124 -32.18 -5.21 3.07
N THR A 125 -32.03 -4.99 1.76
CA THR A 125 -33.07 -5.33 0.76
C THR A 125 -33.30 -6.83 0.70
N ALA A 126 -32.22 -7.63 0.70
CA ALA A 126 -32.30 -9.09 0.68
C ALA A 126 -32.96 -9.65 1.95
N SER A 127 -32.63 -9.11 3.13
CA SER A 127 -33.28 -9.48 4.39
C SER A 127 -34.78 -9.13 4.38
N GLY A 128 -35.15 -7.92 3.92
CA GLY A 128 -36.54 -7.51 3.81
C GLY A 128 -37.36 -8.37 2.85
N LEU A 129 -36.75 -8.80 1.73
CA LEU A 129 -37.41 -9.63 0.72
C LEU A 129 -37.46 -11.12 1.08
N SER A 130 -36.42 -11.64 1.75
CA SER A 130 -36.29 -13.06 2.07
C SER A 130 -37.23 -13.50 3.20
N GLY A 131 -37.65 -12.59 4.08
CA GLY A 131 -38.50 -12.93 5.23
C GLY A 131 -37.87 -13.94 6.21
N ALA A 132 -36.58 -14.26 6.06
CA ALA A 132 -35.82 -15.19 6.88
C ALA A 132 -35.45 -14.53 8.21
N ASN A 133 -36.46 -14.32 9.06
CA ASN A 133 -36.30 -13.92 10.45
C ASN A 133 -36.44 -15.13 11.39
N GLU A 134 -36.33 -16.34 10.86
CA GLU A 134 -36.28 -17.57 11.64
C GLU A 134 -34.82 -17.96 11.89
N LEU A 135 -34.44 -17.97 13.17
CA LEU A 135 -33.18 -18.54 13.62
C LEU A 135 -33.50 -19.94 14.14
N VAL A 136 -33.18 -20.95 13.33
CA VAL A 136 -33.33 -22.36 13.71
C VAL A 136 -32.03 -22.82 14.36
N LEU A 137 -32.03 -22.96 15.68
CA LEU A 137 -30.92 -23.56 16.42
C LEU A 137 -31.19 -25.06 16.57
N ASP A 138 -30.68 -25.85 15.63
CA ASP A 138 -30.61 -27.30 15.79
C ASP A 138 -29.46 -27.65 16.74
N GLY A 139 -29.81 -27.96 17.99
CA GLY A 139 -28.87 -28.40 19.00
C GLY A 139 -29.57 -29.24 20.06
N PRO A 140 -28.89 -30.23 20.68
CA PRO A 140 -29.48 -31.04 21.73
C PRO A 140 -29.70 -30.16 22.97
N LEU A 141 -30.95 -29.73 23.18
CA LEU A 141 -31.35 -28.98 24.37
C LEU A 141 -31.25 -29.90 25.58
N ARG A 142 -30.30 -29.63 26.47
CA ARG A 142 -29.99 -30.53 27.60
C ARG A 142 -30.90 -30.38 28.82
N HIS A 143 -31.86 -29.45 28.84
CA HIS A 143 -32.67 -29.19 30.04
C HIS A 143 -33.76 -28.16 29.74
N VAL A 144 -34.95 -28.64 29.45
CA VAL A 144 -36.17 -27.89 29.76
C VAL A 144 -37.01 -28.83 30.62
N PHE A 145 -36.93 -28.65 31.94
CA PHE A 145 -37.79 -29.38 32.88
C PHE A 145 -39.13 -28.64 32.93
N ILE A 146 -40.13 -29.10 32.18
CA ILE A 146 -41.52 -28.76 32.47
C ILE A 146 -41.98 -29.80 33.48
N HIS A 147 -42.17 -29.39 34.73
CA HIS A 147 -42.94 -30.18 35.69
C HIS A 147 -44.41 -30.01 35.32
N ASP A 148 -44.94 -30.91 34.48
CA ASP A 148 -46.37 -31.16 34.42
C ASP A 148 -46.70 -32.07 35.62
N ASP A 149 -47.23 -31.45 36.67
CA ASP A 149 -47.79 -32.14 37.83
C ASP A 149 -49.31 -32.28 37.64
N ASP A 150 -49.70 -33.11 36.68
CA ASP A 150 -51.08 -33.54 36.48
C ASP A 150 -51.13 -35.01 36.05
N GLY A 151 -51.49 -35.86 37.03
CA GLY A 151 -51.64 -37.31 36.89
C GLY A 151 -52.86 -37.73 36.07
N GLY A 152 -52.82 -37.51 34.75
CA GLY A 152 -53.81 -38.03 33.81
C GLY A 152 -53.17 -38.83 32.68
N GLU A 153 -53.63 -40.08 32.49
CA GLU A 153 -53.29 -40.91 31.34
C GLU A 153 -53.72 -40.22 30.03
N GLY A 154 -52.77 -39.66 29.28
CA GLY A 154 -53.05 -39.04 27.97
C GLY A 154 -52.02 -37.97 27.61
N GLY A 155 -50.76 -38.37 27.36
CA GLY A 155 -49.67 -37.44 27.05
C GLY A 155 -49.74 -36.88 25.63
N GLU A 156 -50.66 -35.94 25.36
CA GLU A 156 -50.58 -35.11 24.17
C GLU A 156 -49.33 -34.22 24.25
N ARG A 157 -48.40 -34.36 23.29
CA ARG A 157 -47.22 -33.48 23.21
C ARG A 157 -47.68 -32.05 22.95
N ARG A 158 -47.56 -31.17 23.95
CA ARG A 158 -47.86 -29.74 23.83
C ARG A 158 -46.60 -28.99 23.42
N GLU A 159 -46.70 -28.15 22.39
CA GLU A 159 -45.63 -27.24 21.98
C GLU A 159 -45.80 -25.92 22.75
N THR A 160 -44.79 -25.51 23.52
CA THR A 160 -44.79 -24.22 24.20
C THR A 160 -44.31 -23.14 23.22
N ARG A 161 -45.23 -22.30 22.76
CA ARG A 161 -44.95 -21.10 21.98
C ARG A 161 -44.78 -19.92 22.92
N ILE A 162 -43.60 -19.31 22.91
CA ILE A 162 -43.33 -18.08 23.66
C ILE A 162 -43.29 -16.92 22.66
N THR A 163 -44.24 -16.00 22.79
CA THR A 163 -44.32 -14.78 21.97
C THR A 163 -43.88 -13.59 22.82
N ILE A 164 -42.94 -12.80 22.32
CA ILE A 164 -42.46 -11.59 23.00
C ILE A 164 -42.86 -10.40 22.13
N GLY A 165 -43.83 -9.62 22.58
CA GLY A 165 -44.33 -8.44 21.88
C GLY A 165 -44.27 -7.17 22.75
N ASP A 166 -44.70 -6.04 22.19
CA ASP A 166 -44.66 -4.74 22.88
C ASP A 166 -45.58 -4.68 24.12
N THR A 167 -46.56 -5.58 24.20
CA THR A 167 -47.52 -5.70 25.29
C THR A 167 -47.10 -6.67 26.39
N GLY A 168 -45.98 -7.37 26.23
CA GLY A 168 -45.45 -8.33 27.21
C GLY A 168 -45.02 -9.68 26.59
N ILE A 169 -44.76 -10.66 27.46
CA ILE A 169 -44.41 -12.04 27.09
C ILE A 169 -45.66 -12.89 27.25
N GLU A 170 -46.10 -13.54 26.17
CA GLU A 170 -47.25 -14.44 26.12
C GLU A 170 -46.74 -15.88 25.91
N ILE A 171 -47.22 -16.82 26.73
CA ILE A 171 -46.79 -18.23 26.69
C ILE A 171 -48.02 -19.08 26.37
N ASP A 172 -48.09 -19.53 25.13
CA ASP A 172 -49.17 -20.38 24.63
C ASP A 172 -48.74 -21.84 24.59
N HIS A 173 -49.57 -22.74 25.12
CA HIS A 173 -49.36 -24.17 25.01
C HIS A 173 -50.26 -24.73 23.92
N VAL A 174 -49.71 -24.82 22.71
CA VAL A 174 -50.44 -25.24 21.51
C VAL A 174 -50.42 -26.77 21.43
N PRO A 175 -51.54 -27.45 21.10
CA PRO A 175 -51.52 -28.87 20.81
C PRO A 175 -50.53 -29.13 19.65
N GLY A 176 -49.57 -30.03 19.85
CA GLY A 176 -48.63 -30.41 18.81
C GLY A 176 -49.36 -30.99 17.58
N PRO A 177 -48.72 -30.98 16.39
CA PRO A 177 -49.35 -31.53 15.19
C PRO A 177 -49.74 -32.99 15.43
N LEU A 178 -51.02 -33.31 15.16
CA LEU A 178 -51.58 -34.66 15.29
C LEU A 178 -50.78 -35.63 14.42
N GLN A 179 -49.83 -36.33 15.03
CA GLN A 179 -49.09 -37.39 14.39
C GLN A 179 -50.06 -38.57 14.28
N ARG A 180 -50.47 -38.88 13.05
CA ARG A 180 -51.39 -39.97 12.73
C ARG A 180 -50.82 -41.26 13.34
N GLU A 181 -51.52 -41.81 14.32
CA GLU A 181 -51.12 -43.02 15.03
C GLU A 181 -50.80 -44.14 14.02
N PRO A 182 -49.61 -44.75 14.07
CA PRO A 182 -49.38 -46.00 13.37
C PRO A 182 -50.24 -47.07 14.04
N ALA A 183 -51.03 -47.78 13.24
CA ALA A 183 -51.86 -48.88 13.69
C ALA A 183 -51.05 -49.88 14.54
N GLU A 184 -51.68 -50.33 15.63
CA GLU A 184 -51.13 -51.21 16.64
C GLU A 184 -50.33 -52.39 16.07
N SER A 185 -49.06 -52.51 16.48
CA SER A 185 -48.33 -53.78 16.39
C SER A 185 -47.43 -54.00 17.61
N GLN A 186 -47.73 -55.09 18.32
CA GLN A 186 -47.09 -55.73 19.47
C GLN A 186 -45.66 -55.28 19.85
N GLY A 187 -45.59 -54.57 20.98
CA GLY A 187 -44.57 -54.55 22.04
C GLY A 187 -43.07 -54.65 21.69
N PRO A 188 -42.31 -53.55 21.78
CA PRO A 188 -40.87 -53.60 21.55
C PRO A 188 -40.07 -53.60 22.88
N GLY A 189 -38.92 -54.29 22.89
CA GLY A 189 -38.07 -54.52 24.07
C GLY A 189 -37.41 -53.24 24.64
N VAL A 190 -36.83 -53.30 25.83
CA VAL A 190 -36.31 -52.13 26.59
C VAL A 190 -35.38 -51.20 25.77
N SER A 191 -34.61 -51.74 24.81
CA SER A 191 -33.77 -50.97 23.89
C SER A 191 -34.53 -50.07 22.93
N SER A 192 -35.70 -50.50 22.46
CA SER A 192 -36.57 -49.71 21.57
C SER A 192 -37.17 -48.50 22.27
N ARG A 193 -37.57 -48.64 23.54
CA ARG A 193 -38.11 -47.53 24.34
C ARG A 193 -37.03 -46.49 24.65
N MET A 194 -35.77 -46.92 24.77
CA MET A 194 -34.64 -46.00 24.89
C MET A 194 -34.33 -45.29 23.55
N MET A 195 -34.43 -46.01 22.43
CA MET A 195 -34.26 -45.44 21.09
C MET A 195 -35.36 -44.42 20.76
N GLU A 196 -36.61 -44.73 21.11
CA GLU A 196 -37.79 -43.87 20.92
C GLU A 196 -37.73 -42.64 21.83
N ARG A 197 -37.24 -42.77 23.07
CA ARG A 197 -36.92 -41.62 23.93
C ARG A 197 -35.78 -40.78 23.36
N ALA A 198 -34.76 -41.39 22.76
CA ALA A 198 -33.66 -40.65 22.12
C ALA A 198 -34.13 -39.89 20.86
N GLU A 199 -35.03 -40.48 20.07
CA GLU A 199 -35.64 -39.86 18.89
C GLU A 199 -36.60 -38.73 19.28
N ALA A 200 -37.39 -38.91 20.34
CA ALA A 200 -38.24 -37.86 20.91
C ALA A 200 -37.43 -36.65 21.41
N LEU A 201 -36.23 -36.88 21.94
CA LEU A 201 -35.31 -35.82 22.38
C LEU A 201 -34.58 -35.14 21.22
N ALA A 202 -34.49 -35.77 20.04
CA ALA A 202 -33.86 -35.20 18.86
C ALA A 202 -34.76 -34.20 18.11
N GLY A 203 -36.08 -34.26 18.31
CA GLY A 203 -37.05 -33.37 17.64
C GLY A 203 -37.30 -32.03 18.33
N GLY A 204 -36.75 -31.81 19.53
CA GLY A 204 -36.94 -30.57 20.29
C GLY A 204 -35.98 -29.46 19.85
N GLY A 205 -36.20 -28.88 18.67
CA GLY A 205 -35.46 -27.70 18.21
C GLY A 205 -36.13 -26.40 18.70
N ILE A 206 -35.35 -25.40 19.12
CA ILE A 206 -35.89 -24.05 19.38
C ILE A 206 -35.97 -23.32 18.04
N ARG A 207 -37.20 -23.01 17.63
CA ARG A 207 -37.46 -22.10 16.51
C ARG A 207 -37.72 -20.71 17.06
N ILE A 208 -36.76 -19.81 16.90
CA ILE A 208 -36.98 -18.39 17.19
C ILE A 208 -37.41 -17.75 15.88
N SER A 209 -38.70 -17.46 15.73
CA SER A 209 -39.24 -16.67 14.63
C SER A 209 -39.54 -15.25 15.13
N THR A 210 -38.90 -14.24 14.56
CA THR A 210 -39.32 -12.85 14.79
C THR A 210 -40.43 -12.51 13.79
N ASP A 211 -41.66 -12.37 14.29
CA ASP A 211 -42.76 -11.87 13.47
C ASP A 211 -42.58 -10.36 13.27
N MET A 212 -41.96 -9.99 12.15
CA MET A 212 -41.82 -8.60 11.76
C MET A 212 -43.06 -8.21 10.96
N ASP A 213 -43.82 -7.23 11.47
CA ASP A 213 -45.04 -6.71 10.83
C ASP A 213 -44.82 -6.42 9.34
N ARG A 214 -45.87 -6.63 8.53
CA ARG A 214 -45.84 -6.35 7.08
C ARG A 214 -45.40 -4.93 6.76
N ASP A 215 -45.76 -3.98 7.60
CA ASP A 215 -45.39 -2.56 7.47
C ASP A 215 -43.90 -2.35 7.75
N ALA A 216 -43.32 -3.07 8.71
CA ALA A 216 -41.89 -3.04 9.01
C ALA A 216 -41.06 -3.65 7.86
N ARG A 217 -41.50 -4.75 7.25
CA ARG A 217 -40.82 -5.37 6.09
C ARG A 217 -40.81 -4.46 4.87
N THR A 218 -41.96 -3.83 4.58
CA THR A 218 -42.09 -2.88 3.46
C THR A 218 -41.19 -1.68 3.66
N THR A 219 -41.18 -1.14 4.88
CA THR A 219 -40.32 -0.02 5.27
C THR A 219 -38.84 -0.36 5.14
N GLN A 220 -38.40 -1.51 5.66
CA GLN A 220 -37.01 -1.97 5.57
C GLN A 220 -36.55 -2.16 4.11
N THR A 221 -37.41 -2.69 3.25
CA THR A 221 -37.09 -2.91 1.83
C THR A 221 -36.97 -1.57 1.09
N ILE A 222 -37.84 -0.61 1.37
CA ILE A 222 -37.76 0.75 0.80
C ILE A 222 -36.47 1.45 1.23
N PHE A 223 -36.10 1.37 2.51
CA PHE A 223 -34.83 1.92 2.99
C PHE A 223 -33.62 1.22 2.37
N GLY A 224 -33.66 -0.11 2.23
CA GLY A 224 -32.61 -0.88 1.57
C GLY A 224 -32.41 -0.49 0.11
N VAL A 225 -33.50 -0.37 -0.66
CA VAL A 225 -33.46 0.08 -2.06
C VAL A 225 -32.99 1.52 -2.18
N GLY A 226 -33.43 2.40 -1.28
CA GLY A 226 -32.96 3.79 -1.23
C GLY A 226 -31.46 3.88 -0.97
N MET A 227 -30.95 3.11 -0.02
CA MET A 227 -29.52 3.02 0.29
C MET A 227 -28.72 2.45 -0.88
N LEU A 228 -29.24 1.43 -1.57
CA LEU A 228 -28.65 0.84 -2.76
C LEU A 228 -28.50 1.87 -3.88
N LEU A 229 -29.59 2.56 -4.23
CA LEU A 229 -29.60 3.59 -5.27
C LEU A 229 -28.69 4.77 -4.90
N GLY A 230 -28.67 5.17 -3.63
CA GLY A 230 -27.74 6.17 -3.11
C GLY A 230 -26.28 5.75 -3.25
N GLY A 231 -25.94 4.50 -2.90
CA GLY A 231 -24.60 3.93 -3.08
C GLY A 231 -24.17 3.90 -4.55
N ILE A 232 -25.08 3.49 -5.45
CA ILE A 232 -24.83 3.51 -6.90
C ILE A 232 -24.60 4.94 -7.40
N ALA A 233 -25.40 5.91 -6.96
CA ALA A 233 -25.24 7.31 -7.34
C ALA A 233 -23.89 7.88 -6.89
N ILE A 234 -23.47 7.62 -5.65
CA ILE A 234 -22.15 8.00 -5.13
C ILE A 234 -21.02 7.35 -5.94
N PHE A 235 -21.18 6.08 -6.30
CA PHE A 235 -20.20 5.34 -7.11
C PHE A 235 -20.09 5.86 -8.54
N LEU A 236 -21.22 6.25 -9.16
CA LEU A 236 -21.20 6.91 -10.46
C LEU A 236 -20.57 8.30 -10.37
N LEU A 237 -20.84 9.05 -9.32
CA LEU A 237 -20.21 10.35 -9.07
C LEU A 237 -18.69 10.19 -8.93
N SER A 238 -18.20 9.21 -8.17
CA SER A 238 -16.76 8.98 -8.02
C SER A 238 -16.10 8.57 -9.35
N LEU A 239 -16.77 7.77 -10.19
CA LEU A 239 -16.31 7.46 -11.54
C LEU A 239 -16.21 8.69 -12.43
N VAL A 240 -17.20 9.58 -12.38
CA VAL A 240 -17.20 10.84 -13.14
C VAL A 240 -16.03 11.73 -12.68
N VAL A 241 -15.87 11.91 -11.37
CA VAL A 241 -14.75 12.68 -10.81
C VAL A 241 -13.41 12.09 -11.26
N THR A 242 -13.26 10.76 -11.17
CA THR A 242 -12.03 10.06 -11.62
C THR A 242 -11.77 10.29 -13.11
N ARG A 243 -12.81 10.20 -13.96
CA ARG A 243 -12.72 10.47 -15.40
C ARG A 243 -12.23 11.88 -15.69
N TYR A 244 -12.80 12.89 -15.03
CA TYR A 244 -12.38 14.28 -15.20
C TYR A 244 -10.93 14.50 -14.75
N THR A 245 -10.52 13.88 -13.65
CA THR A 245 -9.14 13.93 -13.17
C THR A 245 -8.16 13.34 -14.18
N LEU A 246 -8.48 12.19 -14.77
CA LEU A 246 -7.64 11.58 -15.82
C LEU A 246 -7.54 12.45 -17.08
N ILE A 247 -8.64 13.08 -17.49
CA ILE A 247 -8.64 14.02 -18.63
C ILE A 247 -7.75 15.23 -18.31
N GLY A 248 -7.85 15.78 -17.10
CA GLY A 248 -7.02 16.89 -16.63
C GLY A 248 -5.53 16.53 -16.64
N ILE A 249 -5.17 15.36 -16.08
CA ILE A 249 -3.79 14.86 -16.06
C ILE A 249 -3.27 14.65 -17.50
N LYS A 250 -4.06 14.03 -18.38
CA LYS A 250 -3.68 13.81 -19.78
C LYS A 250 -3.41 15.13 -20.50
N ARG A 251 -4.26 16.14 -20.28
CA ARG A 251 -4.10 17.48 -20.87
C ARG A 251 -2.86 18.20 -20.33
N TYR A 252 -2.61 18.10 -19.02
CA TYR A 252 -1.42 18.66 -18.38
C TYR A 252 -0.13 18.03 -18.94
N ILE A 253 -0.08 16.70 -19.04
CA ILE A 253 1.06 15.98 -19.62
C ILE A 253 1.25 16.37 -21.10
N ALA A 254 0.17 16.42 -21.88
CA ALA A 254 0.25 16.80 -23.29
C ALA A 254 0.80 18.22 -23.48
N MET A 255 0.38 19.17 -22.63
CA MET A 255 0.91 20.54 -22.64
C MET A 255 2.41 20.56 -22.31
N ASN A 256 2.83 19.87 -21.26
CA ASN A 256 4.24 19.80 -20.88
C ASN A 256 5.11 19.13 -21.95
N VAL A 257 4.60 18.08 -22.61
CA VAL A 257 5.28 17.41 -23.72
C VAL A 257 5.35 18.30 -24.96
N SER A 258 4.32 19.12 -25.24
CA SER A 258 4.36 20.07 -26.36
C SER A 258 5.42 21.17 -26.17
N LEU A 259 5.64 21.62 -24.93
CA LEU A 259 6.71 22.57 -24.60
C LEU A 259 8.11 21.98 -24.82
N LEU A 260 8.28 20.67 -24.57
CA LEU A 260 9.54 19.96 -24.80
C LEU A 260 9.80 19.63 -26.27
N LYS A 261 8.76 19.55 -27.10
CA LYS A 261 8.88 19.32 -28.55
C LYS A 261 8.94 20.61 -29.38
N GLY A 262 8.72 21.76 -28.75
CA GLY A 262 8.72 23.08 -29.37
C GLY A 262 10.00 23.86 -29.09
N HIS A 263 11.16 23.30 -29.46
CA HIS A 263 12.43 23.99 -29.79
C HIS A 263 13.31 23.03 -30.60
#